data_AF-A0A4R2NJM4-F1
#
_entry.id   AF-A0A4R2NJM4-F1
#
_cell.length_a   1.000
_cell.length_b   1.000
_cell.length_c   1.000
_cell.angle_alpha   90.00
_cell.angle_beta   90.00
_cell.angle_gamma   90.00
#
_symmetry.space_group_name_H-M   'P 1'
#
loop_
_entity.id
_entity.type
_entity.pdbx_description
1 polymer ?
#
loop_
_entity_poly.entity_id
_entity_poly.type
_entity_poly.pdbx_seq_one_letter_code
_entity_poly.pdbx_strand_id
1 'polypeptide(L)'
;MLAIETVSPTPGKMEARKELRMHRADEERIKAAAAATGLQEADFIRQAALLRAQEVEQRMSLSVLPVEAFDAFKAAVEAPGQVVPGLARAAEASKGLLKDAG
;
A
#
# COMPACT_ATOMS: atom_id res chain seq x y z
N MET A 1 -13.13 -4.14 8.24
CA MET A 1 -12.32 -5.03 7.38
C MET A 1 -12.08 -4.28 6.09
N LEU A 2 -10.82 -4.11 5.64
CA LEU A 2 -10.60 -3.75 4.23
C LEU A 2 -11.24 -4.87 3.40
N ALA A 3 -11.98 -4.49 2.36
CA ALA A 3 -12.47 -5.47 1.40
C ALA A 3 -11.27 -6.28 0.90
N ILE A 4 -11.39 -7.61 0.90
CA ILE A 4 -10.39 -8.46 0.26
C ILE A 4 -10.54 -8.18 -1.23
N GLU A 5 -9.71 -7.28 -1.75
CA GLU A 5 -9.66 -7.01 -3.18
C GLU A 5 -9.25 -8.30 -3.87
N THR A 6 -10.01 -8.70 -4.88
CA THR A 6 -9.63 -9.83 -5.73
C THR A 6 -8.53 -9.37 -6.68
N VAL A 7 -7.43 -10.13 -6.79
CA VAL A 7 -6.40 -9.83 -7.79
C VAL A 7 -6.97 -10.06 -9.18
N SER A 8 -7.21 -8.98 -9.91
CA SER A 8 -7.52 -9.06 -11.34
C SER A 8 -6.29 -9.57 -12.10
N PRO A 9 -6.43 -10.56 -13.00
CA PRO A 9 -5.30 -11.05 -13.77
C PRO A 9 -4.73 -9.92 -14.65
N THR A 10 -3.41 -9.72 -14.58
CA THR A 10 -2.72 -8.80 -15.48
C THR A 10 -2.82 -9.32 -16.92
N PRO A 11 -3.34 -8.52 -17.87
CA PRO A 11 -3.41 -8.93 -19.27
C PRO A 11 -2.01 -9.11 -19.88
N GLY A 12 -1.92 -9.95 -20.90
CA GLY A 12 -0.69 -10.14 -21.68
C GLY A 12 0.11 -11.39 -21.29
N LYS A 13 1.28 -11.54 -21.91
CA LYS A 13 2.14 -12.71 -21.74
C LYS A 13 2.94 -12.60 -20.44
N MET A 14 3.07 -13.71 -19.71
CA MET A 14 3.98 -13.80 -18.58
C MET A 14 5.42 -13.95 -19.08
N GLU A 15 6.22 -12.89 -18.96
CA GLU A 15 7.59 -12.84 -19.49
C GLU A 15 8.67 -12.97 -18.41
N ALA A 16 8.35 -12.64 -17.16
CA ALA A 16 9.27 -12.71 -16.03
C ALA A 16 9.13 -14.04 -15.27
N ARG A 17 10.26 -14.71 -15.02
CA ARG A 17 10.33 -15.91 -14.17
C ARG A 17 10.87 -15.56 -12.80
N LYS A 18 10.23 -16.09 -11.75
CA LYS A 18 10.71 -16.01 -10.37
C LYS A 18 11.14 -17.40 -9.90
N GLU A 19 12.33 -17.50 -9.34
CA GLU A 19 12.80 -18.69 -8.65
C GLU A 19 12.80 -18.45 -7.14
N LEU A 20 12.41 -19.47 -6.37
CA LEU A 20 12.25 -19.39 -4.93
C LEU A 20 12.73 -20.69 -4.28
N ARG A 21 13.48 -20.56 -3.18
CA ARG A 21 13.84 -21.68 -2.32
C ARG A 21 13.02 -21.58 -1.05
N MET A 22 12.48 -22.70 -0.60
CA MET A 22 11.62 -22.78 0.58
C MET A 22 12.08 -23.91 1.49
N HIS A 23 11.79 -23.75 2.78
CA HIS A 23 11.80 -24.90 3.67
C HIS A 23 10.65 -25.84 3.29
N ARG A 24 10.87 -27.14 3.44
CA ARG A 24 9.89 -28.16 3.07
C ARG A 24 8.54 -27.96 3.78
N ALA A 25 8.56 -27.57 5.05
CA ALA A 25 7.34 -27.35 5.82
C ALA A 25 6.51 -26.17 5.25
N ASP A 26 7.17 -25.13 4.75
CA ASP A 26 6.50 -23.98 4.15
C ASP A 26 5.91 -24.34 2.79
N GLU A 27 6.67 -25.08 1.97
CA GLU A 27 6.22 -25.61 0.68
C GLU A 27 4.96 -26.49 0.87
N GLU A 28 4.99 -27.44 1.79
CA GLU A 28 3.85 -28.34 2.07
C GLU A 28 2.61 -27.56 2.53
N ARG A 29 2.80 -26.54 3.37
CA ARG A 29 1.70 -25.67 3.83
C ARG A 29 1.10 -24.86 2.68
N ILE A 30 1.94 -24.27 1.82
CA ILE A 30 1.49 -23.48 0.67
C ILE A 30 0.76 -24.37 -0.33
N LYS A 31 1.30 -25.55 -0.63
CA LYS A 31 0.66 -26.53 -1.50
C LYS A 31 -0.71 -26.95 -1.00
N ALA A 32 -0.86 -27.20 0.31
CA ALA A 32 -2.16 -27.53 0.91
C ALA A 32 -3.16 -26.37 0.78
N ALA A 33 -2.72 -25.12 1.00
CA ALA A 33 -3.57 -23.94 0.84
C ALA A 33 -3.97 -23.69 -0.62
N ALA A 34 -3.06 -23.89 -1.57
CA ALA A 34 -3.35 -23.81 -3.00
C ALA A 34 -4.39 -24.86 -3.42
N ALA A 35 -4.23 -26.10 -2.96
CA ALA A 35 -5.19 -27.17 -3.22
C ALA A 35 -6.60 -26.85 -2.65
N ALA A 36 -6.67 -26.29 -1.44
CA ALA A 36 -7.94 -25.90 -0.81
C ALA A 36 -8.67 -24.78 -1.57
N THR A 37 -7.95 -23.96 -2.34
CA THR A 37 -8.52 -22.88 -3.16
C THR A 37 -8.71 -23.29 -4.64
N GLY A 38 -8.35 -24.53 -5.01
CA GLY A 38 -8.42 -25.01 -6.38
C GLY A 38 -7.41 -24.35 -7.33
N LEU A 39 -6.36 -23.73 -6.79
CA LEU A 39 -5.34 -23.03 -7.57
C LEU A 39 -4.09 -23.90 -7.73
N GLN A 40 -3.37 -23.68 -8.84
CA GLN A 40 -1.99 -24.15 -8.94
C GLN A 40 -1.13 -23.41 -7.92
N GLU A 41 -0.13 -24.09 -7.37
CA GLU A 41 0.75 -23.52 -6.34
C GLU A 41 1.44 -22.22 -6.79
N ALA A 42 1.92 -22.19 -8.05
CA ALA A 42 2.53 -20.99 -8.62
C ALA A 42 1.55 -19.81 -8.72
N ASP A 43 0.29 -20.07 -9.09
CA ASP A 43 -0.74 -19.05 -9.15
C ASP A 43 -1.16 -18.58 -7.76
N PHE A 44 -1.27 -19.50 -6.80
CA PHE A 44 -1.55 -19.17 -5.41
C PHE A 44 -0.48 -18.23 -4.83
N ILE A 45 0.81 -18.57 -5.00
CA ILE A 45 1.93 -17.74 -4.54
C ILE A 45 1.91 -16.37 -5.25
N ARG A 46 1.69 -16.35 -6.56
CA ARG A 46 1.64 -15.10 -7.34
C ARG A 46 0.52 -14.19 -6.87
N GLN A 47 -0.70 -14.72 -6.70
CA GLN A 47 -1.84 -13.95 -6.22
C GLN A 47 -1.61 -13.43 -4.81
N ALA A 48 -1.11 -14.27 -3.90
CA ALA A 48 -0.79 -13.84 -2.53
C ALA A 48 0.26 -12.71 -2.50
N ALA A 49 1.29 -12.80 -3.34
CA ALA A 49 2.30 -11.75 -3.44
C ALA A 49 1.72 -10.43 -3.97
N LEU A 50 0.84 -10.49 -4.98
CA LEU A 50 0.19 -9.31 -5.55
C LEU A 50 -0.77 -8.65 -4.56
N LEU A 51 -1.57 -9.44 -3.83
CA LEU A 51 -2.42 -8.92 -2.75
C LEU A 51 -1.60 -8.18 -1.70
N ARG A 52 -0.48 -8.77 -1.29
CA ARG A 52 0.37 -8.15 -0.29
C ARG A 52 1.03 -6.88 -0.80
N ALA A 53 1.44 -6.84 -2.07
CA ALA A 53 1.97 -5.64 -2.70
C ALA A 53 0.93 -4.50 -2.70
N GLN A 54 -0.30 -4.78 -3.15
CA GLN A 54 -1.41 -3.83 -3.14
C GLN A 54 -1.68 -3.29 -1.73
N GLU A 55 -1.72 -4.16 -0.73
CA GLU A 55 -1.93 -3.72 0.65
C GLU A 55 -0.82 -2.78 1.14
N VAL A 56 0.44 -3.04 0.78
CA VAL A 56 1.58 -2.19 1.14
C VAL A 56 1.49 -0.85 0.41
N GLU A 57 1.20 -0.85 -0.88
CA GLU A 57 1.02 0.37 -1.69
C GLU A 57 -0.12 1.25 -1.17
N GLN A 58 -1.26 0.64 -0.82
CA GLN A 58 -2.39 1.33 -0.21
C GLN A 58 -2.00 1.96 1.14
N ARG A 59 -1.29 1.24 2.00
CA ARG A 59 -0.83 1.78 3.29
C ARG A 59 0.17 2.93 3.15
N MET A 60 0.93 2.97 2.06
CA MET A 60 1.86 4.08 1.80
C MET A 60 1.14 5.35 1.32
N SER A 61 -0.01 5.20 0.67
CA SER A 61 -0.79 6.30 0.08
C SER A 61 -1.95 6.78 0.95
N LEU A 62 -2.46 5.94 1.85
CA LEU A 62 -3.64 6.22 2.67
C LEU A 62 -3.28 6.38 4.14
N SER A 63 -3.76 7.46 4.75
CA SER A 63 -3.72 7.66 6.21
C SER A 63 -5.04 7.19 6.81
N VAL A 64 -5.00 6.18 7.67
CA VAL A 64 -6.17 5.72 8.44
C VAL A 64 -6.15 6.40 9.80
N LEU A 65 -7.12 7.29 10.03
CA LEU A 65 -7.27 8.02 11.28
C LEU A 65 -8.43 7.44 12.12
N PRO A 66 -8.30 7.39 13.46
CA PRO A 66 -9.45 7.23 14.35
C PRO A 66 -10.51 8.31 14.06
N VAL A 67 -11.78 8.00 14.32
CA VAL A 67 -12.90 8.89 13.99
C VAL A 67 -12.69 10.28 14.60
N GLU A 68 -12.24 10.32 15.85
CA GLU A 68 -12.01 11.55 16.60
C GLU A 68 -10.88 12.39 15.97
N ALA A 69 -9.82 11.75 15.49
CA ALA A 69 -8.72 12.43 14.80
C ALA A 69 -9.15 12.91 13.41
N PHE A 70 -9.99 12.15 12.72
CA PHE A 70 -10.56 12.57 11.43
C PHE A 70 -11.52 13.75 11.59
N ASP A 71 -12.35 13.77 12.63
CA ASP A 71 -13.22 14.89 12.97
C ASP A 71 -12.43 16.15 13.31
N ALA A 72 -11.37 16.01 14.11
CA ALA A 72 -10.45 17.11 14.39
C ALA A 72 -9.76 17.64 13.12
N PHE A 73 -9.35 16.74 12.21
CA PHE A 73 -8.77 17.11 10.93
C PHE A 73 -9.77 17.89 10.06
N LYS A 74 -11.02 17.42 9.91
CA LYS A 74 -12.07 18.14 9.17
C LYS A 74 -12.27 19.56 9.71
N ALA A 75 -12.43 19.68 11.03
CA ALA A 75 -12.60 20.97 11.68
C ALA A 75 -11.41 21.92 11.43
N ALA A 76 -10.18 21.38 11.42
CA ALA A 76 -8.99 22.17 11.14
C ALA A 76 -8.87 22.63 9.69
N VAL A 77 -9.32 21.83 8.72
CA VAL A 77 -9.30 22.17 7.28
C VAL A 77 -10.38 23.19 6.93
N GLU A 78 -11.52 23.17 7.62
CA GLU A 78 -12.62 24.13 7.42
C GLU A 78 -12.36 25.50 8.08
N ALA A 79 -11.55 25.54 9.14
CA ALA A 79 -11.19 26.77 9.81
C ALA A 79 -10.17 27.60 8.99
N PRO A 80 -10.23 28.95 9.06
CA PRO A 80 -9.21 29.78 8.45
C PRO A 80 -7.84 29.51 9.08
N GLY A 81 -6.82 29.32 8.23
CA GLY A 81 -5.45 29.08 8.68
C GLY A 81 -4.89 30.23 9.50
N GLN A 82 -4.09 29.91 10.51
CA GLN A 82 -3.36 30.89 11.31
C GLN A 82 -1.89 30.94 10.90
N VAL A 83 -1.33 32.14 10.83
CA VAL A 83 0.12 32.31 10.58
C VAL A 83 0.90 31.89 11.82
N VAL A 84 1.72 30.84 11.68
CA VAL A 84 2.70 30.43 12.69
C VAL A 84 4.05 31.05 12.35
N PRO A 85 4.62 31.96 13.18
CA PRO A 85 5.84 32.70 12.83
C PRO A 85 7.05 31.83 12.51
N GLY A 86 7.16 30.65 13.13
CA GLY A 86 8.19 29.66 12.82
C GLY A 86 8.06 29.10 11.40
N LEU A 87 6.84 28.69 11.02
CA LEU A 87 6.55 28.16 9.68
C LEU A 87 6.69 29.24 8.61
N ALA A 88 6.27 30.47 8.88
CA ALA A 88 6.44 31.59 7.95
C ALA A 88 7.91 31.86 7.63
N ARG A 89 8.79 31.87 8.65
CA ARG A 89 10.24 32.03 8.45
C ARG A 89 10.85 30.85 7.69
N ALA A 90 10.43 29.63 8.00
CA ALA A 90 10.88 28.43 7.28
C ALA A 90 10.46 28.45 5.80
N ALA A 91 9.22 28.86 5.52
CA ALA A 91 8.70 29.01 4.16
C ALA A 91 9.53 30.03 3.35
N GLU A 92 9.81 31.21 3.90
CA GLU A 92 10.67 32.22 3.26
C GLU A 92 12.08 31.68 3.00
N ALA A 93 12.68 31.00 3.96
CA ALA A 93 14.01 30.39 3.80
C ALA A 93 14.03 29.26 2.76
N SER A 94 12.90 28.60 2.52
CA SER A 94 12.77 27.50 1.55
C SER A 94 12.51 27.95 0.10
N LYS A 95 12.19 29.24 -0.12
CA LYS A 95 11.92 29.77 -1.46
C LYS A 95 13.11 29.54 -2.39
N GLY A 96 12.86 28.88 -3.53
CA GLY A 96 13.89 28.56 -4.52
C GLY A 96 14.73 27.31 -4.22
N LEU A 97 14.58 26.69 -3.04
CA LEU A 97 15.23 25.42 -2.69
C LEU A 97 14.36 24.22 -3.04
N LEU A 98 13.06 24.34 -2.82
CA LEU A 98 12.07 23.32 -3.18
C LEU A 98 11.63 23.59 -4.62
N LYS A 99 11.93 22.66 -5.53
CA LYS A 99 11.35 22.61 -6.87
C LYS A 99 10.04 21.85 -6.78
N ASP A 100 9.03 22.27 -7.55
CA ASP A 100 7.79 21.52 -7.65
C ASP A 100 8.11 20.06 -7.99
N ALA A 101 7.42 19.15 -7.32
CA ALA A 101 7.43 17.75 -7.71
C ALA A 101 6.71 17.68 -9.06
N GLY A 102 7.50 17.64 -10.14
CA GLY A 102 7.01 17.46 -11.50
C GLY A 102 6.32 16.12 -11.72
#